data_AF-A0A6P0T0K8-F1
#
_entry.id   AF-A0A6P0T0K8-F1
#
_cell.length_a   1.000
_cell.length_b   1.000
_cell.length_c   1.000
_cell.angle_alpha   90.00
_cell.angle_beta   90.00
_cell.angle_gamma   90.00
#
_symmetry.space_group_name_H-M   'P 1'
#
loop_
_entity.id
_entity.type
_entity.pdbx_description
1 polymer ?
#
loop_
_entity_poly.entity_id
_entity_poly.type
_entity_poly.pdbx_seq_one_letter_code
_entity_poly.pdbx_strand_id
1 'polypeptide(L)'
;QSRNKEAVNPNQMKKLLGVLAKNYEYILVDSPAGIESGFKNAVTAATEALIVATPEITSVRDADRVIGLLEAEGIKQIRLIVNRLKATMVKADQMMSVQDVQEILAIPLIGVIPEDERVIVSSNQGEPLVLSEKKTLPGIAIENVAARLEGANISFLDLMAEHDNLISRLRRLFR
;
A
#
# COMPACT_ATOMS: atom_id res chain seq x y z
N GLN A 1 18.00 -18.51 -7.40
CA GLN A 1 17.84 -18.66 -5.94
C GLN A 1 16.94 -19.88 -5.70
N SER A 2 17.52 -21.02 -5.33
CA SER A 2 16.79 -22.27 -5.10
C SER A 2 16.98 -22.72 -3.66
N ARG A 3 15.96 -23.44 -3.15
CA ARG A 3 15.92 -24.23 -1.89
C ARG A 3 15.57 -23.47 -0.61
N ASN A 4 14.26 -23.26 -0.39
CA ASN A 4 13.55 -23.50 0.88
C ASN A 4 12.12 -22.90 0.95
N LYS A 5 11.38 -22.81 -0.18
CA LYS A 5 9.98 -22.35 -0.15
C LYS A 5 9.03 -23.28 0.64
N GLU A 6 9.51 -24.43 1.11
CA GLU A 6 8.77 -25.40 1.93
C GLU A 6 9.30 -25.55 3.37
N ALA A 7 10.30 -24.75 3.79
CA ALA A 7 10.91 -24.92 5.11
C ALA A 7 9.99 -24.56 6.29
N VAL A 8 8.92 -23.80 6.02
CA VAL A 8 7.96 -23.35 7.02
C VAL A 8 6.57 -23.72 6.54
N ASN A 9 5.82 -24.45 7.37
CA ASN A 9 4.42 -24.78 7.11
C ASN A 9 3.46 -23.80 7.84
N PRO A 10 2.16 -23.78 7.48
CA PRO A 10 1.19 -22.87 8.07
C PRO A 10 1.12 -22.93 9.60
N ASN A 11 1.20 -24.13 10.18
CA ASN A 11 1.12 -24.33 11.63
C ASN A 11 2.33 -23.77 12.37
N GLN A 12 3.53 -23.93 11.80
CA GLN A 12 4.76 -23.35 12.35
C GLN A 12 4.68 -21.82 12.30
N MET A 13 4.20 -21.25 11.19
CA MET A 13 4.01 -19.80 11.07
C MET A 13 3.01 -19.28 12.10
N LYS A 14 1.86 -19.95 12.26
CA LYS A 14 0.85 -19.58 13.26
C LYS A 14 1.38 -19.62 14.68
N LYS A 15 2.17 -20.64 15.03
CA LYS A 15 2.79 -20.75 16.35
C LYS A 15 3.82 -19.63 16.58
N LEU A 16 4.65 -19.34 15.59
CA LEU A 16 5.64 -18.26 15.67
C LEU A 16 4.96 -16.89 15.86
N LEU A 17 4.01 -16.55 14.98
CA LEU A 17 3.29 -15.28 15.05
C LEU A 17 2.48 -15.16 16.36
N GLY A 18 1.91 -16.26 16.87
CA GLY A 18 1.23 -16.28 18.16
C GLY A 18 2.15 -16.05 19.37
N VAL A 19 3.44 -16.39 19.28
CA VAL A 19 4.43 -16.06 20.31
C VAL A 19 4.84 -14.59 20.20
N LEU A 20 5.09 -14.10 18.98
CA LEU A 20 5.47 -12.71 18.74
C LEU A 20 4.35 -11.75 19.16
N ALA A 21 3.09 -12.09 18.90
CA ALA A 21 1.93 -11.26 19.23
C ALA A 21 1.76 -10.98 20.74
N LYS A 22 2.48 -11.71 21.61
CA LYS A 22 2.50 -11.42 23.06
C LYS A 22 3.37 -10.24 23.44
N ASN A 23 4.33 -9.88 22.57
CA ASN A 23 5.36 -8.89 22.86
C ASN A 23 5.33 -7.68 21.91
N TYR A 24 4.55 -7.75 20.84
CA TYR A 24 4.49 -6.71 19.81
C TYR A 24 3.05 -6.32 19.51
N GLU A 25 2.81 -5.02 19.35
CA GLU A 25 1.49 -4.48 18.99
C GLU A 25 1.20 -4.67 17.50
N TYR A 26 2.24 -4.57 16.66
CA TYR A 26 2.16 -4.77 15.22
C TYR A 26 3.17 -5.80 14.75
N ILE A 27 2.73 -6.70 13.88
CA ILE A 27 3.59 -7.64 13.17
C ILE A 27 3.25 -7.53 11.68
N LEU A 28 4.17 -6.98 10.90
CA LEU A 28 4.03 -6.89 9.45
C LEU A 28 4.66 -8.14 8.82
N VAL A 29 3.86 -8.89 8.08
CA VAL A 29 4.30 -10.08 7.34
C VAL A 29 4.26 -9.75 5.86
N ASP A 30 5.43 -9.60 5.26
CA ASP A 30 5.53 -9.42 3.80
C ASP A 30 5.21 -10.74 3.09
N SER A 31 4.20 -10.73 2.23
CA SER A 31 3.71 -11.90 1.53
C SER A 31 4.33 -11.96 0.13
N PRO A 32 4.71 -13.15 -0.37
CA PRO A 32 5.13 -13.28 -1.76
C PRO A 32 4.03 -12.80 -2.71
N ALA A 33 4.44 -12.29 -3.86
CA ALA A 33 3.52 -11.95 -4.95
C ALA A 33 2.83 -13.22 -5.48
N GLY A 34 1.55 -13.10 -5.83
CA GLY A 34 0.73 -14.20 -6.34
C GLY A 34 0.13 -15.08 -5.25
N ILE A 35 -0.45 -16.21 -5.67
CA ILE A 35 -1.31 -17.08 -4.84
C ILE A 35 -0.66 -18.44 -4.53
N GLU A 36 0.67 -18.50 -4.59
CA GLU A 36 1.47 -19.71 -4.38
C GLU A 36 1.43 -20.21 -2.92
N SER A 37 2.05 -21.36 -2.62
CA SER A 37 2.11 -21.94 -1.27
C SER A 37 2.63 -20.98 -0.19
N GLY A 38 3.55 -20.08 -0.54
CA GLY A 38 4.05 -19.06 0.37
C GLY A 38 3.01 -18.02 0.81
N PHE A 39 2.01 -17.74 -0.04
CA PHE A 39 0.90 -16.84 0.30
C PHE A 39 0.06 -17.44 1.43
N LYS A 40 -0.30 -18.73 1.32
CA LYS A 40 -1.07 -19.43 2.36
C LYS A 40 -0.38 -19.38 3.72
N ASN A 41 0.94 -19.57 3.74
CA ASN A 41 1.72 -19.46 4.97
C ASN A 41 1.63 -18.06 5.58
N ALA A 42 1.76 -17.01 4.77
CA ALA A 42 1.72 -15.62 5.22
C ALA A 42 0.35 -15.24 5.81
N VAL A 43 -0.74 -15.69 5.17
CA VAL A 43 -2.10 -15.29 5.57
C VAL A 43 -2.68 -16.09 6.74
N THR A 44 -2.15 -17.28 7.04
CA THR A 44 -2.73 -18.23 8.03
C THR A 44 -2.96 -17.64 9.44
N ALA A 45 -2.17 -16.63 9.84
CA ALA A 45 -2.32 -15.97 11.14
C ALA A 45 -2.58 -14.46 11.03
N ALA A 46 -2.81 -13.95 9.83
CA ALA A 46 -3.10 -12.54 9.62
C ALA A 46 -4.50 -12.22 10.15
N THR A 47 -4.61 -11.15 10.92
CA THR A 47 -5.90 -10.59 11.37
C THR A 47 -6.45 -9.57 10.38
N GLU A 48 -5.56 -9.02 9.56
CA GLU A 48 -5.81 -7.96 8.62
C GLU A 48 -4.88 -8.11 7.41
N ALA A 49 -5.33 -7.71 6.23
CA ALA A 49 -4.52 -7.65 5.02
C ALA A 49 -4.49 -6.24 4.41
N LEU A 50 -3.30 -5.82 3.99
CA LEU A 50 -3.08 -4.64 3.17
C LEU A 50 -2.80 -5.07 1.74
N ILE A 51 -3.72 -4.75 0.84
CA ILE A 51 -3.56 -4.98 -0.59
C ILE A 51 -2.86 -3.76 -1.19
N VAL A 52 -1.69 -3.97 -1.76
CA VAL A 52 -0.95 -2.96 -2.51
C VAL A 52 -1.16 -3.19 -4.00
N ALA A 53 -1.78 -2.24 -4.69
CA ALA A 53 -2.04 -2.34 -6.13
C ALA A 53 -1.56 -1.07 -6.86
N THR A 54 -1.11 -1.22 -8.10
CA THR A 54 -0.90 -0.07 -8.99
C THR A 54 -2.21 0.28 -9.71
N PRO A 55 -2.39 1.53 -10.17
CA PRO A 55 -3.57 1.97 -10.94
C PRO A 55 -3.53 1.45 -12.40
N GLU A 56 -3.21 0.17 -12.57
CA GLU A 56 -3.14 -0.55 -13.84
C GLU A 56 -4.12 -1.72 -13.81
N ILE A 57 -4.85 -1.92 -14.92
CA ILE A 57 -5.93 -2.92 -15.01
C ILE A 57 -5.47 -4.33 -14.60
N THR A 58 -4.25 -4.72 -14.97
CA THR A 58 -3.67 -6.01 -14.62
C THR A 58 -3.46 -6.16 -13.12
N SER A 59 -2.87 -5.15 -12.47
CA SER A 59 -2.66 -5.15 -11.01
C SER A 59 -3.99 -5.18 -10.25
N VAL A 60 -5.00 -4.45 -10.72
CA VAL A 60 -6.33 -4.43 -10.09
C VAL A 60 -7.02 -5.78 -10.21
N ARG A 61 -6.97 -6.44 -11.37
CA ARG A 61 -7.54 -7.79 -11.53
C ARG A 61 -6.86 -8.83 -10.65
N ASP A 62 -5.54 -8.75 -10.50
CA ASP A 62 -4.82 -9.67 -9.61
C ASP A 62 -5.17 -9.42 -8.15
N ALA A 63 -5.29 -8.14 -7.75
CA ALA A 63 -5.74 -7.75 -6.41
C ALA A 63 -7.14 -8.30 -6.09
N ASP A 64 -8.11 -8.19 -7.01
CA ASP A 64 -9.47 -8.73 -6.85
C ASP A 64 -9.46 -10.24 -6.54
N ARG A 65 -8.63 -11.00 -7.26
CA ARG A 65 -8.47 -12.44 -7.02
C ARG A 65 -7.90 -12.75 -5.65
N VAL A 66 -6.91 -11.95 -5.20
CA VAL A 66 -6.30 -12.10 -3.87
C VAL A 66 -7.30 -11.77 -2.77
N ILE A 67 -8.12 -10.73 -2.95
CA ILE A 67 -9.20 -10.37 -2.00
C ILE A 67 -10.13 -11.56 -1.79
N GLY A 68 -10.64 -12.17 -2.86
CA GLY A 68 -11.52 -13.34 -2.74
C GLY A 68 -10.87 -14.52 -2.01
N LEU A 69 -9.55 -14.71 -2.13
CA LEU A 69 -8.82 -15.73 -1.37
C LEU A 69 -8.69 -15.38 0.11
N LEU A 70 -8.39 -14.13 0.43
CA LEU A 70 -8.31 -13.66 1.82
C LEU A 70 -9.66 -13.79 2.53
N GLU A 71 -10.75 -13.46 1.84
CA GLU A 71 -12.10 -13.63 2.35
C GLU A 71 -12.44 -15.10 2.59
N ALA A 72 -12.04 -15.99 1.67
CA ALA A 72 -12.22 -17.43 1.82
C ALA A 72 -11.44 -18.02 3.01
N GLU A 73 -10.29 -17.44 3.35
CA GLU A 73 -9.50 -17.77 4.56
C GLU A 73 -10.04 -17.07 5.83
N GLY A 74 -11.13 -16.29 5.71
CA GLY A 74 -11.83 -15.66 6.82
C GLY A 74 -11.24 -14.30 7.27
N ILE A 75 -10.31 -13.74 6.51
CA ILE A 75 -9.75 -12.40 6.76
C ILE A 75 -10.77 -11.36 6.28
N LYS A 76 -11.38 -10.65 7.24
CA LYS A 76 -12.44 -9.67 6.95
C LYS A 76 -11.95 -8.23 6.83
N GLN A 77 -10.85 -7.92 7.52
CA GLN A 77 -10.27 -6.57 7.45
C GLN A 77 -9.24 -6.55 6.33
N ILE A 78 -9.70 -6.11 5.15
CA ILE A 78 -8.86 -5.96 3.96
C ILE A 78 -8.88 -4.49 3.57
N ARG A 79 -7.72 -3.85 3.45
CA ARG A 79 -7.59 -2.43 3.11
C ARG A 79 -6.68 -2.24 1.90
N LEU A 80 -6.98 -1.22 1.10
CA LEU A 80 -6.28 -0.92 -0.15
C LEU A 80 -5.26 0.19 0.02
N ILE A 81 -4.08 -0.01 -0.56
CA ILE A 81 -3.08 1.01 -0.83
C ILE A 81 -2.91 1.09 -2.35
N VAL A 82 -3.23 2.23 -2.94
CA VAL A 82 -2.91 2.52 -4.34
C VAL A 82 -1.49 3.07 -4.39
N ASN A 83 -0.58 2.33 -5.01
CA ASN A 83 0.83 2.68 -5.11
C ASN A 83 1.20 3.17 -6.52
N ARG A 84 2.27 3.95 -6.63
CA ARG A 84 2.82 4.45 -7.89
C ARG A 84 1.84 5.32 -8.71
N LEU A 85 0.97 6.07 -8.03
CA LEU A 85 0.03 6.96 -8.71
C LEU A 85 0.76 8.10 -9.41
N LYS A 86 0.46 8.33 -10.70
CA LYS A 86 0.93 9.49 -11.47
C LYS A 86 -0.24 10.40 -11.79
N ALA A 87 -0.40 11.46 -11.01
CA ALA A 87 -1.51 12.43 -11.13
C ALA A 87 -1.67 12.98 -12.56
N THR A 88 -0.57 13.25 -13.25
CA THR A 88 -0.58 13.75 -14.64
C THR A 88 -1.16 12.73 -15.63
N MET A 89 -0.88 11.44 -15.46
CA MET A 89 -1.42 10.38 -16.33
C MET A 89 -2.90 10.13 -16.04
N VAL A 90 -3.32 10.23 -14.78
CA VAL A 90 -4.74 10.15 -14.41
C VAL A 90 -5.53 11.30 -15.05
N LYS A 91 -5.03 12.54 -14.96
CA LYS A 91 -5.66 13.71 -15.60
C LYS A 91 -5.73 13.60 -17.13
N ALA A 92 -4.85 12.81 -17.74
CA ALA A 92 -4.81 12.59 -19.17
C ALA A 92 -5.63 11.36 -19.62
N ASP A 93 -6.39 10.73 -18.70
CA ASP A 93 -7.12 9.48 -18.94
C ASP A 93 -6.23 8.32 -19.44
N GLN A 94 -4.94 8.34 -19.08
CA GLN A 94 -3.95 7.32 -19.44
C GLN A 94 -3.66 6.34 -18.30
N MET A 95 -4.27 6.55 -17.14
CA MET A 95 -4.09 5.76 -15.93
C MET A 95 -5.41 5.76 -15.16
N MET A 96 -5.74 4.65 -14.50
CA MET A 96 -6.96 4.56 -13.71
C MET A 96 -6.92 5.56 -12.56
N SER A 97 -8.07 6.19 -12.27
CA SER A 97 -8.17 7.03 -11.08
C SER A 97 -8.19 6.17 -9.82
N VAL A 98 -7.92 6.78 -8.67
CA VAL A 98 -8.02 6.10 -7.37
C VAL A 98 -9.46 5.63 -7.14
N GLN A 99 -10.43 6.43 -7.56
CA GLN A 99 -11.86 6.14 -7.47
C GLN A 99 -12.22 4.87 -8.27
N ASP A 100 -11.76 4.75 -9.51
CA ASP A 100 -12.03 3.56 -10.34
C ASP A 100 -11.48 2.29 -9.67
N VAL A 101 -10.26 2.35 -9.12
CA VAL A 101 -9.65 1.21 -8.42
C VAL A 101 -10.47 0.84 -7.18
N GLN A 102 -10.90 1.83 -6.39
CA GLN A 102 -11.73 1.59 -5.21
C GLN A 102 -13.08 0.97 -5.56
N GLU A 103 -13.72 1.44 -6.63
CA GLU A 103 -15.01 0.91 -7.09
C GLU A 103 -14.88 -0.54 -7.54
N ILE A 104 -13.82 -0.88 -8.26
CA ILE A 104 -13.60 -2.25 -8.76
C ILE A 104 -13.28 -3.21 -7.60
N LEU A 105 -12.39 -2.83 -6.68
CA LEU A 105 -11.95 -3.72 -5.61
C LEU A 105 -12.92 -3.74 -4.41
N ALA A 106 -13.82 -2.76 -4.30
CA ALA A 106 -14.86 -2.66 -3.28
C ALA A 106 -14.35 -2.79 -1.81
N ILE A 107 -13.10 -2.41 -1.55
CA ILE A 107 -12.48 -2.43 -0.21
C ILE A 107 -12.05 -1.03 0.25
N PRO A 108 -12.00 -0.76 1.57
CA PRO A 108 -11.61 0.53 2.11
C PRO A 108 -10.19 0.95 1.70
N LEU A 109 -10.05 2.17 1.17
CA LEU A 109 -8.76 2.78 0.90
C LEU A 109 -8.12 3.31 2.18
N ILE A 110 -6.85 3.00 2.40
CA ILE A 110 -6.06 3.54 3.52
C ILE A 110 -4.86 4.38 3.06
N GLY A 111 -4.42 4.23 1.81
CA GLY A 111 -3.25 4.93 1.29
C GLY A 111 -3.27 5.19 -0.20
N VAL A 112 -2.72 6.34 -0.59
CA VAL A 112 -2.36 6.65 -1.99
C VAL A 112 -0.92 7.14 -1.99
N ILE A 113 -0.03 6.36 -2.60
CA ILE A 113 1.40 6.66 -2.66
C ILE A 113 1.72 7.11 -4.09
N PRO A 114 2.19 8.36 -4.30
CA PRO A 114 2.57 8.84 -5.61
C PRO A 114 3.87 8.17 -6.09
N GLU A 115 4.03 8.05 -7.41
CA GLU A 115 5.31 7.66 -8.00
C GLU A 115 6.38 8.72 -7.70
N ASP A 116 7.56 8.28 -7.28
CA ASP A 116 8.71 9.15 -7.05
C ASP A 116 10.02 8.38 -7.21
N GLU A 117 10.96 8.93 -7.99
CA GLU A 117 12.28 8.33 -8.21
C GLU A 117 13.10 8.20 -6.92
N ARG A 118 12.84 9.06 -5.92
CA ARG A 118 13.51 9.02 -4.62
C ARG A 118 13.24 7.72 -3.86
N VAL A 119 12.10 7.07 -4.11
CA VAL A 119 11.80 5.74 -3.54
C VAL A 119 12.84 4.72 -4.03
N ILE A 120 13.16 4.73 -5.33
CA ILE A 120 14.16 3.84 -5.94
C ILE A 120 15.54 4.13 -5.36
N VAL A 121 15.93 5.41 -5.28
CA VAL A 121 17.22 5.81 -4.71
C VAL A 121 17.35 5.35 -3.25
N SER A 122 16.33 5.59 -2.43
CA SER A 122 16.33 5.22 -1.01
C SER A 122 16.47 3.70 -0.79
N SER A 123 15.75 2.91 -1.59
CA SER A 123 15.83 1.45 -1.56
C SER A 123 17.24 0.95 -1.88
N ASN A 124 17.89 1.52 -2.90
CA ASN A 124 19.25 1.16 -3.29
C ASN A 124 20.31 1.53 -2.24
N GLN A 125 20.05 2.57 -1.41
CA GLN A 125 20.93 2.95 -0.30
C GLN A 125 20.65 2.15 0.98
N GLY A 126 19.56 1.37 1.03
CA GLY A 126 19.13 0.67 2.24
C GLY A 126 18.59 1.61 3.33
N GLU A 127 18.28 2.85 2.98
CA GLU A 127 17.73 3.86 3.90
C GLU A 127 16.25 4.09 3.59
N PRO A 128 15.33 3.80 4.52
CA PRO A 128 13.91 4.04 4.29
C PRO A 128 13.61 5.51 4.01
N LEU A 129 12.85 5.79 2.95
CA LEU A 129 12.52 7.16 2.52
C LEU A 129 11.84 8.00 3.62
N VAL A 130 11.07 7.35 4.49
CA VAL A 130 10.38 7.99 5.63
C VAL A 130 11.34 8.54 6.69
N LEU A 131 12.59 8.06 6.74
CA LEU A 131 13.61 8.55 7.68
C LEU A 131 14.45 9.70 7.12
N SER A 132 14.24 10.07 5.85
CA SER A 132 14.96 11.18 5.23
C SER A 132 14.64 12.50 5.94
N GLU A 133 15.67 13.32 6.20
CA GLU A 133 15.50 14.65 6.79
C GLU A 133 14.55 15.54 5.97
N LYS A 134 14.56 15.36 4.64
CA LYS A 134 13.67 16.08 3.73
C LYS A 134 12.43 15.25 3.48
N LYS A 135 11.30 15.72 4.03
CA LYS A 135 9.99 15.11 3.76
C LYS A 135 9.70 15.07 2.25
N THR A 136 9.30 13.89 1.79
CA THR A 136 8.87 13.64 0.41
C THR A 136 7.38 13.30 0.39
N LEU A 137 6.69 13.54 -0.72
CA LEU A 137 5.28 13.17 -0.87
C LEU A 137 5.02 11.66 -0.59
N PRO A 138 5.77 10.71 -1.17
CA PRO A 138 5.63 9.29 -0.81
C PRO A 138 5.94 9.01 0.66
N GLY A 139 6.95 9.66 1.25
CA GLY A 139 7.25 9.51 2.68
C GLY A 139 6.08 9.95 3.56
N ILE A 140 5.51 11.13 3.29
CA ILE A 140 4.32 11.64 4.00
C ILE A 140 3.11 10.72 3.76
N ALA A 141 2.93 10.21 2.55
CA ALA A 141 1.85 9.29 2.24
C ALA A 141 1.94 7.99 3.07
N ILE A 142 3.14 7.43 3.22
CA ILE A 142 3.41 6.24 4.04
C ILE A 142 3.19 6.56 5.54
N GLU A 143 3.66 7.70 6.04
CA GLU A 143 3.39 8.16 7.42
C GLU A 143 1.87 8.24 7.68
N ASN A 144 1.10 8.81 6.74
CA ASN A 144 -0.35 8.91 6.86
C ASN A 144 -1.04 7.54 6.83
N VAL A 145 -0.53 6.56 6.07
CA VAL A 145 -1.04 5.18 6.11
C VAL A 145 -0.83 4.61 7.51
N ALA A 146 0.37 4.71 8.07
CA ALA A 146 0.67 4.22 9.41
C ALA A 146 -0.26 4.86 10.46
N ALA A 147 -0.42 6.17 10.44
CA ALA A 147 -1.31 6.86 11.38
C ALA A 147 -2.80 6.45 11.20
N ARG A 148 -3.27 6.17 9.98
CA ARG A 148 -4.62 5.60 9.77
C ARG A 148 -4.74 4.16 10.27
N LEU A 149 -3.67 3.35 10.23
CA LEU A 149 -3.65 2.02 10.83
C LEU A 149 -3.80 2.12 12.37
N GLU A 150 -3.28 3.18 12.98
CA GLU A 150 -3.45 3.52 14.40
C GLU A 150 -4.81 4.18 14.72
N GLY A 151 -5.67 4.39 13.72
CA GLY A 151 -7.02 4.94 13.89
C GLY A 151 -7.14 6.46 13.74
N ALA A 152 -6.07 7.15 13.35
CA ALA A 152 -6.14 8.59 13.06
C ALA A 152 -7.00 8.87 11.81
N ASN A 153 -7.84 9.91 11.88
CA ASN A 153 -8.62 10.37 10.74
C ASN A 153 -7.87 11.48 9.99
N ILE A 154 -7.04 11.09 9.03
CA ILE A 154 -6.19 12.00 8.24
C ILE A 154 -6.69 12.03 6.79
N SER A 155 -6.91 13.22 6.24
CA SER A 155 -7.27 13.41 4.83
C SER A 155 -6.18 12.89 3.89
N PHE A 156 -6.57 12.36 2.73
CA PHE A 156 -5.61 11.98 1.69
C PHE A 156 -4.89 13.22 1.15
N LEU A 157 -3.65 13.04 0.68
CA LEU A 157 -2.90 14.10 0.03
C LEU A 157 -3.62 14.53 -1.25
N ASP A 158 -3.70 15.83 -1.48
CA ASP A 158 -4.17 16.37 -2.75
C ASP A 158 -3.03 16.31 -3.78
N LEU A 159 -2.92 15.16 -4.44
CA LEU A 159 -1.92 14.92 -5.48
C LEU A 159 -2.25 15.65 -6.80
N MET A 160 -3.44 16.26 -6.90
CA MET A 160 -3.90 16.97 -8.11
C MET A 160 -3.64 18.48 -8.03
N ALA A 161 -3.45 19.05 -6.84
CA ALA A 161 -3.27 20.49 -6.59
C ALA A 161 -1.91 21.08 -6.98
N GLU A 162 -0.92 20.28 -7.40
CA GLU A 162 0.44 20.79 -7.68
C GLU A 162 0.49 21.87 -8.78
N HIS A 163 -0.49 21.92 -9.69
CA HIS A 163 -0.54 22.95 -10.74
C HIS A 163 -1.28 24.22 -10.32
N ASP A 164 -2.14 24.18 -9.30
CA ASP A 164 -2.93 25.35 -8.91
C ASP A 164 -2.17 26.28 -7.97
N ASN A 165 -1.22 25.79 -7.18
CA ASN A 165 -0.56 26.61 -6.15
C ASN A 165 0.34 27.73 -6.72
N LEU A 166 0.96 27.55 -7.89
CA LEU A 166 1.79 28.59 -8.50
C LEU A 166 0.95 29.63 -9.24
N ILE A 167 -0.05 29.19 -10.00
CA ILE A 167 -0.92 30.08 -10.80
C ILE A 167 -1.90 30.84 -9.90
N SER A 168 -2.44 30.22 -8.85
CA SER A 168 -3.32 30.88 -7.88
C SER A 168 -2.60 31.95 -7.04
N ARG A 169 -1.33 31.71 -6.66
CA ARG A 169 -0.49 32.70 -5.97
C ARG A 169 -0.17 33.91 -6.85
N LEU A 170 0.12 33.69 -8.13
CA LEU A 170 0.35 34.76 -9.11
C LEU A 170 -0.92 35.57 -9.40
N ARG A 171 -2.08 34.92 -9.55
CA ARG A 171 -3.36 35.64 -9.76
C ARG A 171 -3.77 36.53 -8.59
N ARG A 172 -3.32 36.21 -7.37
CA ARG A 172 -3.61 36.98 -6.16
C ARG A 172 -2.71 38.22 -6.00
N LEU A 173 -1.61 38.30 -6.75
CA LEU A 173 -0.69 39.45 -6.80
C LEU A 173 -1.07 40.48 -7.88
N PHE A 174 -1.87 40.07 -8.87
CA PHE A 174 -2.35 40.93 -9.97
C PHE A 174 -3.82 41.35 -9.81
N ARG A 175 -4.35 41.31 -8.58
CA ARG A 175 -5.71 41.75 -8.25
C ARG A 175 -5.69 42.77 -7.12
#